data_AF-A0A3D0VU78-F1
#
_entry.id   AF-A0A3D0VU78-F1
#
_cell.length_a   1.000
_cell.length_b   1.000
_cell.length_c   1.000
_cell.angle_alpha   90.00
_cell.angle_beta   90.00
_cell.angle_gamma   90.00
#
_symmetry.space_group_name_H-M   'P 1'
#
loop_
_entity.id
_entity.type
_entity.pdbx_description
1 polymer ?
#
loop_
_entity_poly.entity_id
_entity_poly.type
_entity_poly.pdbx_seq_one_letter_code
_entity_poly.pdbx_strand_id
1 'polypeptide(L)'
;EEDRKIMEIVKHKKYILIKNKRDLAYLDQIDGLNFSATEDEIEIIENRIEKLALDCDVSQEAIVDNLRHKNLFVKTKKSLEEFLQSDAPLDIASIHLSQAINSLGEIIGEVTTEDLLDNIFQNFCVGK
;
A
#
# COMPACT_ATOMS: atom_id res chain seq x y z
N GLU A 1 11.29 29.69 -8.04
CA GLU A 1 10.51 29.82 -6.77
C GLU A 1 9.46 28.72 -6.65
N GLU A 2 8.78 28.36 -7.74
CA GLU A 2 7.86 27.21 -7.80
C GLU A 2 8.52 25.86 -7.49
N ASP A 3 9.70 25.58 -8.04
CA ASP A 3 10.41 24.32 -7.76
C ASP A 3 10.71 24.11 -6.27
N ARG A 4 11.02 25.20 -5.53
CA ARG A 4 11.25 25.14 -4.08
C ARG A 4 9.98 24.78 -3.32
N LYS A 5 8.82 25.28 -3.75
CA LYS A 5 7.52 24.93 -3.16
C LYS A 5 7.17 23.46 -3.40
N ILE A 6 7.44 22.95 -4.61
CA ILE A 6 7.23 21.53 -4.92
C ILE A 6 8.14 20.67 -4.04
N MET A 7 9.42 21.03 -3.90
CA MET A 7 10.37 20.34 -3.02
C MET A 7 9.94 20.33 -1.55
N GLU A 8 9.30 21.39 -1.06
CA GLU A 8 8.70 21.41 0.29
C GLU A 8 7.54 20.42 0.42
N ILE A 9 6.67 20.34 -0.59
CA ILE A 9 5.49 19.46 -0.59
C ILE A 9 5.90 17.98 -0.66
N VAL A 10 6.93 17.65 -1.45
CA VAL A 10 7.34 16.25 -1.67
C VAL A 10 8.37 15.75 -0.65
N LYS A 11 8.88 16.60 0.24
CA LYS A 11 9.92 16.26 1.23
C LYS A 11 9.60 15.04 2.09
N HIS A 12 8.31 14.75 2.32
CA HIS A 12 7.84 13.63 3.14
C HIS A 12 7.35 12.42 2.33
N LYS A 13 7.49 12.44 1.01
CA LYS A 13 7.08 11.32 0.13
C LYS A 13 8.32 10.62 -0.43
N LYS A 14 8.16 9.38 -0.87
CA LYS A 14 9.15 8.77 -1.79
C LYS A 14 9.04 9.51 -3.12
N TYR A 15 10.12 10.17 -3.56
CA TYR A 15 10.17 10.89 -4.84
C TYR A 15 11.48 10.63 -5.57
N ILE A 16 11.45 10.80 -6.89
CA ILE A 16 12.62 10.83 -7.76
C ILE A 16 12.69 12.23 -8.36
N LEU A 17 13.80 12.93 -8.15
CA LEU A 17 14.04 14.22 -8.81
C LEU A 17 14.66 13.97 -10.18
N ILE A 18 13.94 14.35 -11.23
CA ILE A 18 14.36 14.26 -12.63
C ILE A 18 14.68 15.66 -13.12
N LYS A 19 15.93 15.90 -13.52
CA LYS A 19 16.40 17.15 -14.11
C LYS A 19 16.56 16.95 -15.60
N ASN A 20 15.56 17.40 -16.35
CA ASN A 20 15.57 17.28 -17.80
C ASN A 20 16.37 18.42 -18.45
N LYS A 21 16.81 18.22 -19.71
CA LYS A 21 17.58 19.18 -20.53
C LYS A 21 18.99 19.47 -20.02
N ARG A 22 19.74 18.41 -19.70
CA ARG A 22 21.16 18.48 -19.28
C ARG A 22 22.05 19.26 -20.27
N ASP A 23 21.68 19.30 -21.54
CA ASP A 23 22.35 20.00 -22.63
C ASP A 23 22.34 21.53 -22.50
N LEU A 24 21.33 22.09 -21.83
CA LEU A 24 21.13 23.55 -21.72
C LEU A 24 21.63 24.15 -20.40
N ALA A 25 21.63 23.38 -19.31
CA ALA A 25 22.12 23.84 -18.01
C ALA A 25 22.50 22.68 -17.09
N TYR A 26 23.70 22.72 -16.53
CA TYR A 26 24.14 21.76 -15.50
C TYR A 26 23.74 22.30 -14.12
N LEU A 27 22.69 21.73 -13.53
CA LEU A 27 22.15 22.15 -12.23
C LEU A 27 22.77 21.29 -11.10
N ASP A 28 23.93 21.69 -10.57
CA ASP A 28 24.67 20.92 -9.55
C ASP A 28 24.15 21.08 -8.11
N GLN A 29 23.22 22.00 -7.85
CA GLN A 29 22.88 22.40 -6.47
C GLN A 29 21.95 21.44 -5.71
N ILE A 30 21.41 20.40 -6.36
CA ILE A 30 20.43 19.49 -5.75
C ILE A 30 20.80 18.06 -6.15
N ASP A 31 20.72 17.09 -5.26
CA ASP A 31 20.98 15.70 -5.64
C ASP A 31 19.80 15.17 -6.47
N GLY A 32 20.05 14.71 -7.71
CA GLY A 32 18.99 14.35 -8.64
C GLY A 32 19.52 13.90 -10.00
N LEU A 33 18.74 13.09 -10.72
CA LEU A 33 19.18 12.48 -11.97
C LEU A 33 19.09 13.49 -13.12
N ASN A 34 20.21 13.77 -13.78
CA ASN A 34 20.29 14.65 -14.95
C ASN A 34 20.06 13.84 -16.23
N PHE A 35 19.12 14.28 -17.08
CA PHE A 35 18.74 13.60 -18.32
C PHE A 35 18.50 14.58 -19.47
N SER A 36 18.62 14.08 -20.69
CA SER A 36 18.25 14.71 -21.96
C SER A 36 17.17 13.95 -22.73
N ALA A 37 16.57 12.90 -22.13
CA ALA A 37 15.50 12.06 -22.68
C ALA A 37 15.92 11.25 -23.93
N THR A 38 17.13 10.70 -23.93
CA THR A 38 17.57 9.67 -24.89
C THR A 38 17.11 8.27 -24.44
N GLU A 39 17.01 7.29 -25.36
CA GLU A 39 16.52 5.93 -25.05
C GLU A 39 17.27 5.26 -23.89
N ASP A 40 18.61 5.36 -23.86
CA ASP A 40 19.46 4.78 -22.80
C ASP A 40 19.22 5.37 -21.40
N GLU A 41 18.68 6.58 -21.32
CA GLU A 41 18.43 7.29 -20.07
C GLU A 41 17.10 6.90 -19.43
N ILE A 42 16.14 6.45 -20.23
CA ILE A 42 14.82 5.99 -19.76
C ILE A 42 14.97 4.70 -18.96
N GLU A 43 15.83 3.79 -19.39
CA GLU A 43 16.12 2.53 -18.70
C GLU A 43 16.65 2.78 -17.26
N ILE A 44 17.43 3.85 -17.06
CA ILE A 44 17.93 4.23 -15.72
C ILE A 44 16.77 4.65 -14.80
N ILE A 45 15.76 5.33 -15.34
CA ILE A 45 14.56 5.76 -14.60
C ILE A 45 13.72 4.54 -14.25
N GLU A 46 13.49 3.64 -15.20
CA GLU A 46 12.72 2.41 -15.00
C GLU A 46 13.32 1.58 -13.86
N ASN A 47 14.63 1.32 -13.92
CA ASN A 47 15.37 0.61 -12.87
C ASN A 47 15.28 1.32 -11.50
N ARG A 48 15.22 2.66 -11.48
CA ARG A 48 15.12 3.42 -10.23
C ARG A 48 13.73 3.40 -9.63
N ILE A 49 12.69 3.45 -10.49
CA ILE A 49 11.29 3.27 -10.09
C ILE A 49 11.10 1.86 -9.54
N GLU A 50 11.63 0.85 -10.22
CA GLU A 50 11.57 -0.54 -9.79
C GLU A 50 12.18 -0.71 -8.39
N LYS A 51 13.39 -0.17 -8.15
CA LYS A 51 14.01 -0.20 -6.82
C LYS A 51 13.21 0.55 -5.74
N LEU A 52 12.50 1.62 -6.09
CA LEU A 52 11.67 2.36 -5.12
C LEU A 52 10.34 1.65 -4.83
N ALA A 53 9.80 0.96 -5.82
CA ALA A 53 8.56 0.20 -5.71
C ALA A 53 8.76 -1.16 -5.02
N LEU A 54 9.90 -1.82 -5.29
CA LEU A 54 10.28 -3.13 -4.76
C LEU A 54 11.16 -3.06 -3.51
N ASP A 55 11.17 -1.92 -2.81
CA ASP A 55 11.77 -1.74 -1.48
C ASP A 55 11.00 -2.50 -0.37
N CYS A 56 10.46 -3.66 -0.73
CA CYS A 56 9.76 -4.63 0.09
C CYS A 56 10.29 -6.00 -0.33
N ASP A 57 10.73 -6.81 0.61
CA ASP A 57 11.17 -8.19 0.35
C ASP A 57 9.93 -9.02 -0.01
N VAL A 58 9.60 -9.09 -1.31
CA VAL A 58 8.40 -9.79 -1.81
C VAL A 58 8.64 -11.29 -1.97
N SER A 59 9.79 -11.81 -1.49
CA SER A 59 10.35 -13.02 -2.04
C SER A 59 9.63 -14.32 -1.66
N GLN A 60 8.83 -14.40 -0.58
CA GLN A 60 8.12 -15.66 -0.22
C GLN A 60 6.80 -15.54 0.56
N GLU A 61 6.22 -14.35 0.73
CA GLU A 61 5.03 -14.18 1.57
C GLU A 61 3.73 -14.11 0.75
N ALA A 62 2.64 -14.63 1.33
CA ALA A 62 1.31 -14.50 0.76
C ALA A 62 0.94 -13.01 0.63
N ILE A 63 0.80 -12.53 -0.60
CA ILE A 63 0.49 -11.12 -0.88
C ILE A 63 -1.00 -10.88 -0.68
N VAL A 64 -1.35 -9.91 0.17
CA VAL A 64 -2.71 -9.41 0.33
C VAL A 64 -2.88 -8.18 -0.56
N ASP A 65 -3.47 -8.37 -1.73
CA ASP A 65 -3.69 -7.33 -2.75
C ASP A 65 -5.01 -6.56 -2.56
N ASN A 66 -6.02 -7.21 -1.97
CA ASN A 66 -7.33 -6.63 -1.76
C ASN A 66 -7.38 -5.79 -0.47
N LEU A 67 -7.70 -4.49 -0.60
CA LEU A 67 -7.86 -3.56 0.52
C LEU A 67 -8.89 -4.06 1.56
N ARG A 68 -9.95 -4.74 1.12
CA ARG A 68 -10.94 -5.38 1.99
C ARG A 68 -10.29 -6.43 2.89
N HIS A 69 -9.53 -7.35 2.30
CA HIS A 69 -8.84 -8.41 3.05
C HIS A 69 -7.84 -7.80 4.02
N LYS A 70 -7.07 -6.80 3.59
CA LYS A 70 -6.13 -6.08 4.46
C LYS A 70 -6.83 -5.49 5.69
N ASN A 71 -7.96 -4.81 5.50
CA ASN A 71 -8.72 -4.22 6.60
C ASN A 71 -9.25 -5.28 7.56
N LEU A 72 -9.75 -6.40 7.04
CA LEU A 72 -10.22 -7.53 7.85
C LEU A 72 -9.06 -8.17 8.64
N PHE A 73 -7.89 -8.38 8.04
CA PHE A 73 -6.72 -8.89 8.77
C PHE A 73 -6.26 -7.93 9.87
N VAL A 74 -6.27 -6.62 9.63
CA VAL A 74 -5.95 -5.62 10.67
C VAL A 74 -6.95 -5.70 11.82
N LYS A 75 -8.25 -5.83 11.52
CA LYS A 75 -9.32 -6.00 12.51
C LYS A 75 -9.17 -7.30 13.30
N THR A 76 -8.86 -8.41 12.63
CA THR A 76 -8.58 -9.71 13.26
C THR A 76 -7.40 -9.61 14.21
N LYS A 77 -6.27 -9.03 13.75
CA LYS A 77 -5.08 -8.85 14.56
C LYS A 77 -5.38 -8.05 15.82
N LYS A 78 -6.05 -6.90 15.69
CA LYS A 78 -6.45 -6.08 16.84
C LYS A 78 -7.31 -6.87 17.82
N SER A 79 -8.29 -7.62 17.33
CA SER A 79 -9.18 -8.42 18.19
C SER A 79 -8.42 -9.52 18.93
N LEU A 80 -7.43 -10.15 18.29
CA LEU A 80 -6.56 -11.12 18.95
C LEU A 80 -5.63 -10.48 19.98
N GLU A 81 -5.13 -9.27 19.73
CA GLU A 81 -4.34 -8.51 20.69
C GLU A 81 -5.16 -8.17 21.94
N GLU A 82 -6.42 -7.76 21.79
CA GLU A 82 -7.34 -7.54 22.92
C GLU A 82 -7.66 -8.85 23.66
N PHE A 83 -7.85 -9.96 22.94
CA PHE A 83 -8.07 -11.29 23.54
C PHE A 83 -6.88 -11.75 24.40
N LEU A 84 -5.65 -11.46 23.98
CA LEU A 84 -4.43 -11.86 24.69
C LEU A 84 -4.08 -10.97 25.89
N GLN A 85 -4.84 -9.90 26.15
CA GLN A 85 -4.62 -9.06 27.33
C GLN A 85 -4.88 -9.87 28.61
N SER A 86 -3.89 -9.88 29.49
CA SER A 86 -3.78 -10.79 30.63
C SER A 86 -4.83 -10.58 31.73
N ASP A 87 -5.52 -9.45 31.72
CA ASP A 87 -6.43 -9.00 32.79
C ASP A 87 -7.92 -8.97 32.38
N ALA A 88 -8.25 -9.38 31.16
CA ALA A 88 -9.64 -9.39 30.70
C ALA A 88 -10.42 -10.57 31.33
N PRO A 89 -11.64 -10.34 31.87
CA PRO A 89 -12.54 -11.43 32.23
C PRO A 89 -12.80 -12.35 31.03
N LEU A 90 -12.97 -13.65 31.27
CA LEU A 90 -13.24 -14.64 30.23
C LEU A 90 -14.41 -14.24 29.32
N ASP A 91 -15.46 -13.64 29.87
CA ASP A 91 -16.60 -13.15 29.11
C ASP A 91 -16.20 -12.07 28.10
N ILE A 92 -15.32 -11.14 28.48
CA ILE A 92 -14.82 -10.09 27.59
C ILE A 92 -13.84 -10.66 26.56
N ALA A 93 -12.94 -11.54 26.99
CA ALA A 93 -12.01 -12.23 26.09
C ALA A 93 -12.75 -13.02 24.99
N SER A 94 -13.84 -13.72 25.35
CA SER A 94 -14.65 -14.48 24.39
C SER A 94 -15.24 -13.60 23.28
N ILE A 95 -15.64 -12.36 23.61
CA ILE A 95 -16.16 -11.40 22.63
C ILE A 95 -15.08 -11.06 21.60
N HIS A 96 -13.86 -10.78 22.04
CA HIS A 96 -12.74 -10.48 21.16
C HIS A 96 -12.34 -11.66 20.27
N LEU A 97 -12.38 -12.89 20.81
CA LEU A 97 -12.15 -14.10 20.03
C LEU A 97 -13.25 -14.30 18.96
N SER A 98 -14.52 -14.13 19.31
CA SER A 98 -15.62 -14.19 18.35
C SER A 98 -15.48 -13.12 17.25
N GLN A 99 -15.06 -11.91 17.60
CA GLN A 99 -14.80 -10.83 16.62
C GLN A 99 -13.67 -11.18 15.65
N ALA A 100 -12.60 -11.81 16.13
CA ALA A 100 -11.50 -12.29 15.30
C ALA A 100 -11.98 -13.38 14.32
N ILE A 101 -12.75 -14.35 14.80
CA ILE A 101 -13.33 -15.43 13.98
C ILE A 101 -14.27 -14.87 12.92
N ASN A 102 -15.19 -13.98 13.29
CA ASN A 102 -16.12 -13.38 12.34
C ASN A 102 -15.39 -12.60 11.25
N SER A 103 -14.36 -11.83 11.62
CA SER A 103 -13.57 -11.06 10.64
C SER A 103 -12.83 -11.98 9.66
N LEU A 104 -12.37 -13.16 10.09
CA LEU A 104 -11.83 -14.19 9.20
C LEU A 104 -12.91 -14.84 8.33
N GLY A 105 -14.09 -15.11 8.89
CA GLY A 105 -15.26 -15.61 8.17
C GLY A 105 -15.70 -14.68 7.05
N GLU A 106 -15.63 -13.36 7.27
CA GLU A 106 -15.89 -12.34 6.24
C GLU A 106 -14.87 -12.39 5.08
N ILE A 107 -13.62 -12.80 5.33
CA ILE A 107 -12.61 -12.92 4.27
C ILE A 107 -13.00 -14.05 3.32
N ILE A 108 -13.36 -15.22 3.86
CA ILE A 108 -13.74 -16.42 3.10
C ILE A 108 -15.20 -16.43 2.62
N GLY A 109 -16.01 -15.46 3.06
CA GLY A 109 -17.42 -15.31 2.66
C GLY A 109 -18.39 -16.21 3.43
N GLU A 110 -17.98 -16.78 4.56
CA GLU A 110 -18.87 -17.50 5.49
C GLU A 110 -19.77 -16.54 6.28
N VAL A 111 -19.31 -15.30 6.46
CA VAL A 111 -20.07 -14.20 7.06
C VAL A 111 -20.12 -13.07 6.05
N THR A 112 -21.27 -12.87 5.41
CA THR A 112 -21.44 -11.86 4.34
C THR A 112 -22.66 -11.01 4.62
N THR A 113 -22.50 -9.70 4.51
CA THR A 113 -23.63 -8.76 4.45
C THR A 113 -24.05 -8.59 2.98
N GLU A 114 -25.35 -8.38 2.71
CA GLU A 114 -25.84 -8.13 1.34
C GLU A 114 -25.09 -6.98 0.66
N ASP A 115 -24.84 -5.88 1.38
CA ASP A 115 -24.07 -4.72 0.88
C ASP A 115 -22.64 -5.07 0.42
N LEU A 116 -22.04 -6.13 0.97
CA LEU A 116 -20.68 -6.55 0.61
C LEU A 116 -20.67 -7.32 -0.71
N LEU A 117 -21.69 -8.13 -0.97
CA LEU A 117 -21.87 -8.81 -2.25
C LEU A 117 -22.11 -7.78 -3.36
N ASP A 118 -22.97 -6.79 -3.13
CA ASP A 118 -23.24 -5.74 -4.10
C ASP A 118 -21.96 -4.97 -4.48
N ASN A 119 -21.14 -4.59 -3.51
CA ASN A 119 -19.85 -3.92 -3.77
C ASN A 119 -18.84 -4.79 -4.53
N ILE A 120 -18.84 -6.11 -4.31
CA ILE A 120 -17.99 -7.03 -5.08
C ILE A 120 -18.46 -7.07 -6.53
N PHE A 121 -19.76 -7.24 -6.77
CA PHE A 121 -20.32 -7.43 -8.10
C PHE A 121 -20.46 -6.13 -8.92
N GLN A 122 -20.42 -4.95 -8.29
CA GLN A 122 -20.39 -3.66 -9.00
C GLN A 122 -19.24 -3.52 -10.00
N ASN A 123 -18.10 -4.19 -9.73
CA ASN A 123 -16.93 -4.16 -10.61
C ASN A 123 -16.88 -5.32 -11.62
N PHE A 124 -17.89 -6.20 -11.63
CA PHE A 124 -17.98 -7.26 -12.62
C PHE A 124 -18.75 -6.78 -13.85
N CYS A 125 -18.22 -7.07 -15.03
CA CYS A 125 -18.97 -6.88 -16.27
C CYS A 125 -20.25 -7.73 -16.24
N VAL A 126 -21.34 -7.21 -16.79
CA VAL A 126 -22.61 -7.95 -16.91
C VAL A 126 -22.39 -9.25 -17.70
N GLY A 127 -22.71 -10.38 -17.08
CA GLY A 127 -22.60 -11.71 -17.67
C GLY A 127 -21.44 -12.59 -17.17
N LYS A 128 -20.83 -12.24 -16.03
CA LYS A 128 -19.92 -13.13 -15.27
C LYS A 128 -20.62 -13.76 -14.07
#